data_AF-A0A1H1ZKG5-F1
#
_entry.id   AF-A0A1H1ZKG5-F1
#
_cell.length_a   1.000
_cell.length_b   1.000
_cell.length_c   1.000
_cell.angle_alpha   90.00
_cell.angle_beta   90.00
_cell.angle_gamma   90.00
#
_symmetry.space_group_name_H-M   'P 1'
#
loop_
_entity.id
_entity.type
_entity.pdbx_description
1 polymer ?
#
loop_
_entity_poly.entity_id
_entity_poly.type
_entity_poly.pdbx_seq_one_letter_code
_entity_poly.pdbx_strand_id
1 'polypeptide(L)' 'MNYPISSTYKGWTILEYSPANAGNRFRIVYPGGNESGLFESLKQAQDSIDYLLEQLKGDGRF' A
#
# COMPACT_ATOMS: atom_id res chain seq x y z
N MET A 1 12.34 2.70 -17.65
CA MET A 1 11.78 2.89 -16.29
C MET A 1 12.21 1.72 -15.44
N ASN A 2 12.82 1.98 -14.28
CA ASN A 2 13.21 0.94 -13.34
C ASN A 2 12.06 0.77 -12.33
N TYR A 3 11.56 -0.45 -12.21
CA TYR A 3 10.52 -0.81 -11.25
C TYR A 3 11.15 -1.67 -10.13
N PRO A 4 10.59 -1.65 -8.91
CA PRO A 4 9.39 -0.91 -8.51
C PRO A 4 9.64 0.59 -8.29
N ILE A 5 8.60 1.39 -8.50
CA ILE A 5 8.58 2.82 -8.15
C ILE A 5 7.96 2.93 -6.76
N SER A 6 8.67 3.56 -5.82
CA SER A 6 8.14 3.83 -4.48
C SER A 6 7.47 5.20 -4.42
N SER A 7 6.28 5.26 -3.82
CA SER A 7 5.58 6.49 -3.48
C SER A 7 5.11 6.45 -2.03
N THR A 8 4.85 7.58 -1.41
CA THR A 8 4.45 7.65 0.01
C THR A 8 3.02 8.18 0.11
N TYR A 9 2.17 7.49 0.87
CA TYR A 9 0.79 7.86 1.14
C TYR A 9 0.50 7.81 2.64
N LYS A 10 0.15 8.96 3.25
CA LYS A 10 -0.19 9.09 4.68
C LYS A 10 0.84 8.46 5.64
N GLY A 11 2.13 8.50 5.27
CA GLY A 11 3.24 7.93 6.05
C GLY A 11 3.59 6.48 5.72
N TRP A 12 2.87 5.87 4.79
CA TRP A 12 3.06 4.49 4.34
C TRP A 12 3.68 4.47 2.95
N THR A 13 4.53 3.48 2.66
CA THR A 13 5.13 3.37 1.33
C THR A 13 4.27 2.48 0.45
N ILE A 14 4.04 2.89 -0.80
CA ILE A 14 3.37 2.13 -1.85
C ILE A 14 4.42 1.85 -2.94
N LEU A 15 4.61 0.58 -3.27
CA LEU A 15 5.45 0.12 -4.37
C LEU A 15 4.56 -0.15 -5.58
N GLU A 16 4.82 0.55 -6.68
CA GLU A 16 4.24 0.30 -7.99
C GLU A 16 5.18 -0.58 -8.81
N TYR A 17 4.66 -1.66 -9.40
CA TYR A 17 5.36 -2.62 -10.24
C TYR A 17 4.98 -2.43 -11.71
N SER A 18 5.86 -2.93 -12.58
CA SER A 18 5.79 -2.66 -14.02
C SER A 18 4.43 -2.98 -14.63
N PRO A 19 3.92 -2.12 -15.53
CA PRO A 19 2.65 -2.34 -16.16
C PRO A 19 2.57 -3.57 -17.06
N ALA A 20 3.71 -4.14 -17.44
CA ALA A 20 3.75 -5.37 -18.23
C ALA A 20 3.07 -6.57 -17.52
N ASN A 21 2.94 -6.54 -16.20
CA ASN A 21 2.25 -7.59 -15.43
C ASN A 21 0.79 -7.18 -15.24
N ALA A 22 -0.08 -7.68 -16.12
CA ALA A 22 -1.53 -7.46 -16.07
C ALA A 22 -2.12 -8.12 -14.81
N GLY A 23 -2.61 -7.30 -13.87
CA GLY A 23 -3.40 -7.76 -12.74
C GLY A 23 -3.03 -7.05 -11.45
N ASN A 24 -1.77 -7.12 -11.04
CA ASN A 24 -1.40 -6.85 -9.65
C ASN A 24 -0.09 -6.06 -9.59
N ARG A 25 -0.20 -4.76 -9.32
CA ARG A 25 0.91 -3.81 -9.50
C ARG A 25 1.25 -2.99 -8.28
N PHE A 26 0.40 -2.94 -7.27
CA PHE A 26 0.64 -2.08 -6.12
C PHE A 26 0.85 -2.94 -4.89
N ARG A 27 1.86 -2.64 -4.07
CA ARG A 27 2.03 -3.19 -2.72
C ARG A 27 2.15 -2.05 -1.73
N ILE A 28 1.69 -2.27 -0.51
CA ILE A 28 1.90 -1.37 0.61
C ILE A 28 3.02 -1.96 1.46
N VAL A 29 3.96 -1.14 1.90
CA VAL A 29 4.96 -1.49 2.91
C VAL A 29 4.47 -0.94 4.24
N TYR A 30 4.17 -1.85 5.17
CA TYR A 30 3.75 -1.54 6.53
C TYR A 30 4.90 -0.93 7.34
N PRO A 31 4.59 -0.11 8.37
CA PRO A 31 5.55 0.27 9.40
C PRO A 31 6.12 -1.01 10.03
N GLY A 32 7.42 -1.25 9.84
CA GLY A 32 8.08 -2.51 10.23
C GLY A 32 8.65 -3.31 9.06
N GLY A 33 8.46 -2.86 7.82
CA GLY A 33 9.08 -3.44 6.62
C GLY A 33 8.35 -4.65 6.03
N ASN A 34 7.21 -5.03 6.59
CA ASN A 34 6.35 -6.06 5.99
C ASN A 34 5.66 -5.50 4.74
N GLU A 35 5.42 -6.36 3.75
CA GLU A 35 4.68 -5.99 2.53
C GLU A 35 3.27 -6.58 2.55
N SER A 36 2.31 -5.86 1.98
CA SER A 36 0.94 -6.32 1.79
C SER A 36 0.80 -7.30 0.63
N GLY A 37 -0.41 -7.84 0.50
CA GLY A 37 -0.87 -8.42 -0.75
C GLY A 37 -0.76 -7.45 -1.92
N LEU A 38 -0.84 -7.99 -3.14
CA LEU A 38 -0.86 -7.18 -4.35
C LEU A 38 -2.25 -6.58 -4.57
N PHE A 39 -2.27 -5.30 -4.94
CA PHE A 39 -3.46 -4.56 -5.34
C PHE A 39 -3.44 -4.28 -6.84
N GLU A 40 -4.64 -4.25 -7.42
CA GLU A 40 -4.83 -4.04 -8.85
C GLU A 40 -4.68 -2.57 -9.24
N SER A 41 -4.86 -1.65 -8.29
CA SER A 41 -4.86 -0.20 -8.51
C SER A 41 -4.32 0.57 -7.32
N LEU A 42 -3.69 1.73 -7.59
CA LEU A 42 -3.22 2.65 -6.55
C LEU A 42 -4.35 3.01 -5.57
N LYS A 43 -5.57 3.22 -6.09
CA LYS A 43 -6.74 3.52 -5.28
C LYS A 43 -7.06 2.41 -4.27
N GLN A 44 -7.04 1.14 -4.67
CA GLN A 44 -7.27 0.02 -3.74
C GLN A 44 -6.21 -0.01 -2.63
N ALA A 45 -4.94 0.25 -2.96
CA ALA A 45 -3.87 0.34 -1.97
C ALA A 45 -4.11 1.51 -0.98
N GLN A 46 -4.53 2.67 -1.49
CA GLN A 46 -4.85 3.84 -0.65
C GLN A 46 -6.07 3.60 0.24
N ASP A 47 -7.16 3.04 -0.30
CA ASP A 47 -8.37 2.69 0.45
C ASP A 47 -8.03 1.67 1.56
N SER A 48 -7.12 0.72 1.30
CA SER A 48 -6.65 -0.22 2.33
C SER A 48 -5.81 0.46 3.41
N ILE A 49 -4.95 1.43 3.06
CA ILE A 49 -4.20 2.22 4.06
C ILE A 49 -5.17 3.01 4.92
N ASP A 50 -6.19 3.62 4.31
CA ASP A 50 -7.19 4.40 5.02
C ASP A 50 -7.99 3.54 6.00
N TYR A 51 -8.47 2.39 5.55
CA TYR A 51 -9.17 1.44 6.41
C TYR A 51 -8.31 1.01 7.62
N LEU A 52 -7.01 0.76 7.41
CA LEU A 52 -6.08 0.41 8.50
C LEU A 52 -5.86 1.57 9.46
N LEU A 53 -5.65 2.78 8.94
CA LEU A 53 -5.48 3.98 9.75
C LEU A 53 -6.74 4.32 10.56
N GLU A 54 -7.92 4.10 9.98
CA GLU A 54 -9.20 4.27 10.67
C GLU A 54 -9.39 3.23 11.77
N GLN A 55 -9.05 1.96 11.51
CA GLN A 55 -9.04 0.93 12.55
C GLN A 55 -8.07 1.27 13.69
N LEU A 56 -6.85 1.72 13.39
CA LEU A 56 -5.87 2.12 14.41
C LEU A 56 -6.33 3.33 15.25
N LYS A 57 -7.15 4.22 14.67
CA LYS A 57 -7.74 5.37 15.39
C LYS A 57 -8.99 4.99 16.17
N GLY A 58 -9.80 4.07 15.65
CA GLY A 58 -11.04 3.62 16.26
C GLY A 58 -10.84 2.59 17.37
N ASP A 59 -9.82 1.73 17.24
CA ASP A 59 -9.46 0.70 18.21
C ASP A 59 -8.52 1.27 19.28
N GLY A 60 -8.95 2.34 19.96
CA GLY A 60 -8.24 2.99 21.07
C GLY A 60 -8.03 2.10 22.31
N ARG A 61 -7.43 0.92 22.13
CA ARG A 61 -6.95 0.00 23.16
C ARG A 61 -5.42 -0.04 23.11
N PHE A 62 -4.82 1.08 23.50
CA PHE A 62 -3.53 1.08 24.19
C PHE A 62 -3.80 1.06 25.69
#